data_AF-A0A0R2KW01-F1
#
_entry.id   AF-A0A0R2KW01-F1
#
_cell.length_a   1.000
_cell.length_b   1.000
_cell.length_c   1.000
_cell.angle_alpha   90.00
_cell.angle_beta   90.00
_cell.angle_gamma   90.00
#
_symmetry.space_group_name_H-M   'P 1'
#
loop_
_entity.id
_entity.type
_entity.pdbx_description
1 polymer ?
#
loop_
_entity_poly.entity_id
_entity_poly.type
_entity_poly.pdbx_seq_one_letter_code
_entity_poly.pdbx_strand_id
1 'polypeptide(L)'
;MTEINDQLKSAQSRGLLLAIYHYFDDETFSVGRILQQDDTHVLLEVVDPNGSFNGLQLISKDFINRVVLRSDYLRSTEVWQQAANRDGYADPWQIEQTKASLNLDDNALLRSLLQNALRKELVLSLGTVRQVADDNVTDADFTGLVAEYVGDAVALNYLDPWDLTDAWQIDIKTDEINYLRVGAGVCERMKALLAVYGD
;
A
#
# COMPACT_ATOMS: atom_id res chain seq x y z
N MET A 1 -18.70 -1.95 -10.65
CA MET A 1 -18.22 -0.79 -9.86
C MET A 1 -19.17 -0.36 -8.74
N THR A 2 -20.50 -0.24 -8.95
CA THR A 2 -21.43 0.21 -7.89
C THR A 2 -21.42 -0.68 -6.64
N GLU A 3 -21.42 -2.02 -6.81
CA GLU A 3 -21.40 -2.97 -5.70
C GLU A 3 -20.12 -2.88 -4.84
N ILE A 4 -18.94 -2.80 -5.47
CA ILE A 4 -17.67 -2.64 -4.77
C ILE A 4 -17.66 -1.34 -3.96
N ASN A 5 -18.09 -0.22 -4.57
CA ASN A 5 -18.16 1.06 -3.87
C ASN A 5 -19.10 1.02 -2.66
N ASP A 6 -20.25 0.35 -2.77
CA ASP A 6 -21.19 0.20 -1.67
C ASP A 6 -20.61 -0.70 -0.57
N GLN A 7 -19.89 -1.76 -0.93
CA GLN A 7 -19.17 -2.62 0.02
C GLN A 7 -18.07 -1.85 0.77
N LEU A 8 -17.27 -1.04 0.08
CA LEU A 8 -16.23 -0.21 0.69
C LEU A 8 -16.85 0.83 1.65
N LYS A 9 -17.92 1.54 1.24
CA LYS A 9 -18.66 2.47 2.11
C LYS A 9 -19.25 1.78 3.34
N SER A 10 -19.84 0.60 3.17
CA SER A 10 -20.39 -0.20 4.26
C SER A 10 -19.30 -0.65 5.24
N ALA A 11 -18.14 -1.08 4.72
CA ALA A 11 -17.01 -1.50 5.54
C ALA A 11 -16.43 -0.32 6.34
N GLN A 12 -16.22 0.83 5.70
CA GLN A 12 -15.68 2.02 6.36
C GLN A 12 -16.62 2.52 7.47
N SER A 13 -17.91 2.72 7.16
CA SER A 13 -18.89 3.25 8.12
C SER A 13 -19.08 2.37 9.37
N ARG A 14 -18.77 1.07 9.26
CA ARG A 14 -18.92 0.09 10.33
C ARG A 14 -17.60 -0.36 10.94
N GLY A 15 -16.46 0.16 10.47
CA GLY A 15 -15.12 -0.23 10.92
C GLY A 15 -14.80 -1.71 10.71
N LEU A 16 -15.34 -2.33 9.65
CA LEU A 16 -15.17 -3.76 9.40
C LEU A 16 -13.75 -4.07 8.91
N LEU A 17 -13.22 -5.21 9.35
CA LEU A 17 -12.12 -5.86 8.66
C LEU A 17 -12.64 -6.45 7.33
N LEU A 18 -11.95 -6.20 6.24
CA LEU A 18 -12.30 -6.73 4.92
C LEU A 18 -11.06 -7.29 4.19
N ALA A 19 -11.30 -8.06 3.14
CA ALA A 19 -10.29 -8.44 2.16
C ALA A 19 -10.59 -7.77 0.80
N ILE A 20 -9.56 -7.20 0.18
CA ILE A 20 -9.60 -6.62 -1.16
C ILE A 20 -8.71 -7.46 -2.06
N TYR A 21 -9.31 -8.03 -3.11
CA TYR A 21 -8.59 -8.67 -4.21
C TYR A 21 -8.36 -7.61 -5.28
N HIS A 22 -7.09 -7.31 -5.53
CA HIS A 22 -6.63 -6.27 -6.45
C HIS A 22 -5.32 -6.69 -7.12
N TYR A 23 -5.13 -7.99 -7.34
CA TYR A 23 -3.97 -8.53 -8.06
C TYR A 23 -4.49 -9.28 -9.30
N PHE A 24 -3.61 -9.59 -10.24
CA PHE A 24 -4.02 -10.37 -11.42
C PHE A 24 -4.40 -11.81 -11.06
N ASP A 25 -3.81 -12.37 -10.01
CA ASP A 25 -4.22 -13.65 -9.46
C ASP A 25 -5.41 -13.50 -8.48
N ASP A 26 -6.23 -14.54 -8.34
CA ASP A 26 -7.43 -14.53 -7.51
C ASP A 26 -7.19 -15.04 -6.08
N GLU A 27 -5.94 -15.33 -5.73
CA GLU A 27 -5.51 -15.87 -4.44
C GLU A 27 -4.86 -14.81 -3.54
N THR A 28 -4.32 -13.74 -4.12
CA THR A 28 -3.64 -12.64 -3.43
C THR A 28 -4.62 -11.51 -3.13
N PHE A 29 -4.62 -11.07 -1.88
CA PHE A 29 -5.49 -10.01 -1.40
C PHE A 29 -4.86 -9.26 -0.23
N SER A 30 -5.28 -8.02 -0.05
CA SER A 30 -4.95 -7.21 1.12
C SER A 30 -6.06 -7.32 2.16
N VAL A 31 -5.71 -7.52 3.43
CA VAL A 31 -6.66 -7.47 4.55
C VAL A 31 -6.42 -6.24 5.39
N GLY A 32 -7.49 -5.53 5.73
CA GLY A 32 -7.37 -4.31 6.53
C GLY A 32 -8.69 -3.64 6.84
N ARG A 33 -8.60 -2.50 7.52
CA ARG A 33 -9.72 -1.59 7.74
C ARG A 33 -9.53 -0.34 6.89
N ILE A 34 -10.62 0.18 6.34
CA ILE A 34 -10.58 1.41 5.56
C ILE A 34 -10.41 2.58 6.51
N LEU A 35 -9.33 3.34 6.34
CA LEU A 35 -9.11 4.60 7.04
C LEU A 35 -9.84 5.73 6.31
N GLN A 36 -9.64 5.81 4.99
CA GLN A 36 -10.09 6.92 4.15
C GLN A 36 -10.35 6.42 2.73
N GLN A 37 -11.19 7.14 1.98
CA GLN A 37 -11.39 6.91 0.55
C GLN A 37 -11.76 8.23 -0.12
N ASP A 38 -11.31 8.42 -1.35
CA ASP A 38 -11.79 9.47 -2.26
C ASP A 38 -12.63 8.83 -3.38
N ASP A 39 -12.87 9.52 -4.49
CA ASP A 39 -13.65 8.96 -5.60
C ASP A 39 -12.95 7.78 -6.30
N THR A 40 -11.63 7.79 -6.39
CA THR A 40 -10.83 6.86 -7.21
C THR A 40 -10.02 5.85 -6.40
N HIS A 41 -9.76 6.10 -5.13
CA HIS A 41 -8.88 5.29 -4.28
C HIS A 41 -9.49 4.97 -2.91
N VAL A 42 -8.99 3.90 -2.30
CA VAL A 42 -9.27 3.51 -0.91
C VAL A 42 -7.95 3.30 -0.16
N LEU A 43 -7.84 3.86 1.04
CA LEU A 43 -6.70 3.72 1.94
C LEU A 43 -7.02 2.73 3.06
N LEU A 44 -6.22 1.67 3.15
CA LEU A 44 -6.33 0.62 4.15
C LEU A 44 -5.22 0.73 5.18
N GLU A 45 -5.56 0.50 6.45
CA GLU A 45 -4.62 0.01 7.44
C GLU A 45 -4.53 -1.51 7.32
N VAL A 46 -3.41 -1.99 6.77
CA VAL A 46 -3.24 -3.40 6.42
C VAL A 46 -2.84 -4.20 7.63
N VAL A 47 -3.31 -5.44 7.70
CA VAL A 47 -3.03 -6.38 8.77
C VAL A 47 -2.46 -7.66 8.14
N ASP A 48 -1.32 -8.08 8.66
CA ASP A 48 -0.70 -9.35 8.29
C ASP A 48 -1.46 -10.57 8.83
N PRO A 49 -1.24 -11.77 8.25
CA PRO A 49 -1.85 -13.01 8.75
C PRO A 49 -1.51 -13.36 10.20
N ASN A 50 -0.52 -12.73 10.83
CA ASN A 50 -0.19 -12.90 12.25
C ASN A 50 -0.96 -11.94 13.18
N GLY A 51 -1.79 -11.05 12.63
CA GLY A 51 -2.56 -10.04 13.37
C GLY A 51 -1.85 -8.71 13.62
N SER A 52 -0.59 -8.53 13.23
CA SER A 52 0.08 -7.23 13.32
C SER A 52 -0.27 -6.32 12.15
N PHE A 53 -0.20 -5.01 12.34
CA PHE A 53 -0.30 -4.04 11.27
C PHE A 53 0.90 -4.14 10.32
N ASN A 54 0.65 -3.93 9.03
CA ASN A 54 1.64 -4.02 7.96
C ASN A 54 1.49 -2.89 6.93
N GLY A 55 1.63 -1.67 7.42
CA GLY A 55 1.62 -0.45 6.62
C GLY A 55 0.23 0.05 6.27
N LEU A 56 0.24 1.19 5.60
CA LEU A 56 -0.91 1.76 4.93
C LEU A 56 -0.83 1.42 3.45
N GLN A 57 -1.95 1.01 2.87
CA GLN A 57 -2.03 0.69 1.44
C GLN A 57 -3.14 1.48 0.78
N LEU A 58 -2.77 2.34 -0.16
CA LEU A 58 -3.69 3.00 -1.06
C LEU A 58 -3.91 2.11 -2.29
N ILE A 59 -5.15 1.89 -2.69
CA ILE A 59 -5.50 1.02 -3.83
C ILE A 59 -6.44 1.80 -4.76
N SER A 60 -6.14 1.79 -6.05
CA SER A 60 -7.04 2.28 -7.10
C SER A 60 -8.29 1.40 -7.16
N LYS A 61 -9.46 2.01 -7.06
CA LYS A 61 -10.74 1.28 -7.04
C LYS A 61 -11.03 0.56 -8.36
N ASP A 62 -10.54 1.09 -9.47
CA ASP A 62 -10.68 0.47 -10.79
C ASP A 62 -9.82 -0.80 -10.92
N PHE A 63 -8.83 -0.97 -10.04
CA PHE A 63 -8.02 -2.18 -9.94
C PHE A 63 -8.56 -3.21 -8.95
N ILE A 64 -9.69 -2.93 -8.27
CA ILE A 64 -10.30 -3.88 -7.33
C ILE A 64 -11.22 -4.84 -8.09
N ASN A 65 -10.90 -6.14 -8.03
CA ASN A 65 -11.70 -7.19 -8.65
C ASN A 65 -12.84 -7.65 -7.73
N ARG A 66 -12.58 -7.74 -6.42
CA ARG A 66 -13.53 -8.29 -5.43
C ARG A 66 -13.26 -7.77 -4.02
N VAL A 67 -14.34 -7.55 -3.28
CA VAL A 67 -14.30 -7.26 -1.84
C VAL A 67 -15.02 -8.35 -1.06
N VAL A 68 -14.41 -8.84 0.01
CA VAL A 68 -15.01 -9.80 0.94
C VAL A 68 -15.12 -9.17 2.32
N LEU A 69 -16.35 -9.07 2.83
CA LEU A 69 -16.65 -8.45 4.13
C LEU A 69 -16.77 -9.48 5.27
N ARG A 70 -16.86 -10.77 4.94
CA ARG A 70 -17.07 -11.85 5.90
C ARG A 70 -16.45 -13.15 5.38
N SER A 71 -15.57 -13.73 6.18
CA SER A 71 -15.04 -15.09 5.99
C SER A 71 -14.50 -15.61 7.33
N ASP A 72 -14.29 -16.92 7.42
CA ASP A 72 -13.64 -17.49 8.61
C ASP A 72 -12.17 -17.05 8.73
N TYR A 73 -11.53 -16.74 7.61
CA TYR A 73 -10.20 -16.11 7.59
C TYR A 73 -10.24 -14.74 8.26
N LEU A 74 -11.14 -13.84 7.85
CA LEU A 74 -11.26 -12.51 8.46
C LEU A 74 -11.55 -12.60 9.96
N ARG A 75 -12.41 -13.54 10.38
CA ARG A 75 -12.68 -13.78 11.80
C ARG A 75 -11.43 -14.25 12.55
N SER A 76 -10.64 -15.12 11.94
CA SER A 76 -9.37 -15.58 12.51
C SER A 76 -8.36 -14.43 12.63
N THR A 77 -8.26 -13.57 11.61
CA THR A 77 -7.42 -12.37 11.63
C THR A 77 -7.82 -11.40 12.74
N GLU A 78 -9.12 -11.20 12.99
CA GLU A 78 -9.58 -10.40 14.14
C GLU A 78 -9.13 -10.99 15.48
N VAL A 79 -9.20 -12.31 15.65
CA VAL A 79 -8.70 -13.00 16.86
C VAL A 79 -7.18 -12.82 16.99
N TRP A 80 -6.43 -12.95 15.90
CA TRP A 80 -4.98 -12.74 15.91
C TRP A 80 -4.59 -11.28 16.20
N GLN A 81 -5.33 -10.30 15.70
CA GLN A 81 -5.13 -8.90 16.07
C GLN A 81 -5.33 -8.68 17.58
N GLN A 82 -6.35 -9.29 18.17
CA GLN A 82 -6.57 -9.19 19.63
C GLN A 82 -5.40 -9.80 20.41
N ALA A 83 -4.87 -10.94 19.95
CA ALA A 83 -3.68 -11.55 20.54
C ALA A 83 -2.45 -10.65 20.39
N ALA A 84 -2.22 -10.09 19.20
CA ALA A 84 -1.11 -9.18 18.93
C ALA A 84 -1.13 -7.93 19.81
N ASN A 85 -2.32 -7.36 20.04
CA ASN A 85 -2.50 -6.24 20.94
C ASN A 85 -2.22 -6.62 22.40
N ARG A 86 -2.76 -7.76 22.85
CA ARG A 86 -2.54 -8.26 24.22
C ARG A 86 -1.07 -8.56 24.50
N ASP A 87 -0.38 -9.13 23.51
CA ASP A 87 0.99 -9.65 23.67
C ASP A 87 2.06 -8.62 23.25
N GLY A 88 1.65 -7.41 22.82
CA GLY A 88 2.54 -6.27 22.61
C GLY A 88 3.28 -6.25 21.28
N TYR A 89 2.79 -6.94 20.25
CA TYR A 89 3.41 -6.98 18.91
C TYR A 89 2.51 -6.48 17.78
N ALA A 90 1.42 -5.77 18.10
CA ALA A 90 0.45 -5.29 17.10
C ALA A 90 1.03 -4.31 16.07
N ASP A 91 1.99 -3.46 16.44
CA ASP A 91 2.58 -2.45 15.55
C ASP A 91 4.12 -2.55 15.53
N PRO A 92 4.70 -3.60 14.91
CA PRO A 92 6.14 -3.82 14.91
C PRO A 92 6.90 -2.79 14.07
N TRP A 93 6.20 -2.09 13.16
CA TRP A 93 6.78 -1.14 12.21
C TRP A 93 6.48 0.32 12.56
N GLN A 94 5.87 0.60 13.73
CA GLN A 94 5.50 1.95 14.17
C GLN A 94 4.60 2.70 13.16
N ILE A 95 3.66 1.98 12.55
CA ILE A 95 2.73 2.45 11.54
C ILE A 95 1.82 3.53 12.11
N GLU A 96 1.46 3.48 13.40
CA GLU A 96 0.69 4.53 14.05
C GLU A 96 1.39 5.89 13.99
N GLN A 97 2.71 5.91 14.17
CA GLN A 97 3.50 7.15 14.07
C GLN A 97 3.56 7.64 12.61
N THR A 98 3.77 6.72 11.67
CA THR A 98 3.75 7.04 10.24
C THR A 98 2.42 7.68 9.87
N LYS A 99 1.29 7.02 10.21
CA LYS A 99 -0.08 7.47 9.99
C LYS A 99 -0.35 8.85 10.59
N ALA A 100 0.00 9.05 11.87
CA ALA A 100 -0.18 10.33 12.57
C ALA A 100 0.60 11.49 11.93
N SER A 101 1.67 11.18 11.20
CA SER A 101 2.47 12.18 10.53
C SER A 101 1.88 12.62 9.18
N LEU A 102 1.10 11.79 8.50
CA LEU A 102 0.64 12.05 7.13
C LEU A 102 -0.45 13.13 7.11
N ASN A 103 -0.34 14.06 6.16
CA ASN A 103 -1.39 15.03 5.87
C ASN A 103 -2.11 14.64 4.57
N LEU A 104 -3.21 13.91 4.69
CA LEU A 104 -3.96 13.35 3.56
C LEU A 104 -5.13 14.26 3.17
N ASP A 105 -5.37 14.36 1.87
CA ASP A 105 -6.49 15.10 1.28
C ASP A 105 -7.64 14.12 0.97
N ASP A 106 -8.79 14.33 1.60
CA ASP A 106 -10.03 13.54 1.42
C ASP A 106 -10.50 13.45 -0.03
N ASN A 107 -10.09 14.37 -0.90
CA ASN A 107 -10.48 14.40 -2.31
C ASN A 107 -9.34 14.03 -3.28
N ALA A 108 -8.14 13.75 -2.76
CA ALA A 108 -6.99 13.40 -3.59
C ALA A 108 -5.92 12.64 -2.80
N LEU A 109 -6.26 11.41 -2.43
CA LEU A 109 -5.42 10.55 -1.61
C LEU A 109 -4.08 10.23 -2.29
N LEU A 110 -4.08 9.85 -3.57
CA LEU A 110 -2.84 9.53 -4.28
C LEU A 110 -1.87 10.71 -4.30
N ARG A 111 -2.38 11.88 -4.73
CA ARG A 111 -1.58 13.12 -4.81
C ARG A 111 -1.03 13.50 -3.44
N SER A 112 -1.87 13.51 -2.41
CA SER A 112 -1.43 13.90 -1.07
C SER A 112 -0.45 12.89 -0.47
N LEU A 113 -0.62 11.59 -0.69
CA LEU A 113 0.30 10.56 -0.21
C LEU A 113 1.67 10.67 -0.89
N LEU A 114 1.72 10.84 -2.21
CA LEU A 114 2.97 11.06 -2.94
C LEU A 114 3.69 12.35 -2.49
N GLN A 115 2.95 13.43 -2.25
CA GLN A 115 3.51 14.67 -1.70
C GLN A 115 4.07 14.49 -0.28
N ASN A 116 3.40 13.69 0.56
CA ASN A 116 3.93 13.36 1.88
C ASN A 116 5.21 12.54 1.75
N ALA A 117 5.24 11.55 0.87
CA ALA A 117 6.42 10.72 0.65
C ALA A 117 7.62 11.52 0.17
N LEU A 118 7.42 12.44 -0.78
CA LEU A 118 8.46 13.36 -1.25
C LEU A 118 8.97 14.27 -0.12
N ARG A 119 8.07 14.94 0.61
CA ARG A 119 8.46 15.93 1.63
C ARG A 119 9.12 15.34 2.87
N LYS A 120 8.79 14.09 3.19
CA LYS A 120 9.24 13.40 4.41
C LYS A 120 10.23 12.28 4.11
N GLU A 121 10.64 12.13 2.85
CA GLU A 121 11.56 11.09 2.39
C GLU A 121 11.08 9.69 2.84
N LEU A 122 9.79 9.41 2.66
CA LEU A 122 9.24 8.09 2.98
C LEU A 122 9.62 7.11 1.89
N VAL A 123 10.25 6.00 2.27
CA VAL A 123 10.34 4.83 1.39
C VAL A 123 8.93 4.28 1.21
N LEU A 124 8.51 4.17 -0.04
CA LEU A 124 7.23 3.61 -0.44
C LEU A 124 7.45 2.44 -1.41
N SER A 125 6.48 1.55 -1.47
CA SER A 125 6.38 0.56 -2.54
C SER A 125 5.19 0.91 -3.41
N LEU A 126 5.38 0.97 -4.71
CA LEU A 126 4.33 1.19 -5.70
C LEU A 126 4.16 -0.06 -6.56
N GLY A 127 2.91 -0.41 -6.83
CA GLY A 127 2.52 -1.50 -7.71
C GLY A 127 2.01 -0.95 -9.03
N THR A 128 2.59 -1.41 -10.13
CA THR A 128 2.13 -1.16 -11.49
C THR A 128 1.82 -2.49 -12.19
N VAL A 129 1.36 -2.38 -13.43
CA VAL A 129 1.17 -3.51 -14.31
C VAL A 129 2.31 -3.57 -15.32
N ARG A 130 2.95 -4.74 -15.49
CA ARG A 130 3.99 -4.96 -16.50
C ARG A 130 3.56 -6.02 -17.51
N GLN A 131 3.66 -5.68 -18.79
CA GLN A 131 3.53 -6.66 -19.87
C GLN A 131 4.86 -7.42 -20.03
N VAL A 132 4.79 -8.75 -20.01
CA VAL A 132 5.97 -9.64 -20.09
C VAL A 132 6.09 -10.27 -21.48
N ALA A 133 4.95 -10.57 -22.12
CA ALA A 133 4.84 -11.05 -23.51
C ALA A 133 3.46 -10.65 -24.07
N ASP A 134 3.23 -10.85 -25.38
CA ASP A 134 2.10 -10.28 -26.14
C ASP A 134 0.72 -10.44 -25.47
N ASP A 135 0.49 -11.47 -24.63
CA ASP A 135 -0.77 -11.66 -23.89
C ASP A 135 -0.61 -11.85 -22.37
N ASN A 136 0.61 -11.81 -21.82
CA ASN A 136 0.87 -12.05 -20.40
C ASN A 136 1.23 -10.76 -19.67
N VAL A 137 0.39 -10.43 -18.71
CA VAL A 137 0.51 -9.26 -17.85
C VAL A 137 0.70 -9.74 -16.42
N THR A 138 1.66 -9.14 -15.71
CA THR A 138 1.95 -9.45 -14.30
C THR A 138 2.05 -8.18 -13.48
N ASP A 139 1.79 -8.30 -12.18
CA ASP A 139 2.08 -7.24 -11.23
C ASP A 139 3.59 -6.93 -11.20
N ALA A 140 3.94 -5.65 -11.08
CA ALA A 140 5.30 -5.19 -10.90
C ALA A 140 5.38 -4.24 -9.71
N ASP A 141 6.32 -4.51 -8.81
CA ASP A 141 6.54 -3.70 -7.61
C ASP A 141 7.87 -2.95 -7.69
N PHE A 142 7.84 -1.67 -7.38
CA PHE A 142 9.04 -0.84 -7.23
C PHE A 142 9.04 -0.24 -5.83
N THR A 143 10.16 -0.32 -5.12
CA THR A 143 10.30 0.25 -3.77
C THR A 143 11.41 1.28 -3.77
N GLY A 144 11.14 2.46 -3.22
CA GLY A 144 12.08 3.56 -3.29
C GLY A 144 11.61 4.85 -2.64
N LEU A 145 12.39 5.91 -2.87
CA LEU A 145 12.07 7.27 -2.43
C LEU A 145 11.52 8.07 -3.61
N VAL A 146 10.49 8.89 -3.37
CA VAL A 146 10.04 9.85 -4.38
C VAL A 146 11.07 10.97 -4.47
N ALA A 147 11.74 11.09 -5.62
CA ALA A 147 12.70 12.15 -5.91
C ALA A 147 11.98 13.41 -6.42
N GLU A 148 10.99 13.22 -7.29
CA GLU A 148 10.20 14.29 -7.87
C GLU A 148 8.77 13.82 -8.12
N TYR A 149 7.82 14.74 -7.99
CA TYR A 149 6.43 14.52 -8.37
C TYR A 149 5.87 15.79 -9.04
N VAL A 150 5.78 15.76 -10.37
CA VAL A 150 5.36 16.90 -11.19
C VAL A 150 4.31 16.45 -12.20
N GLY A 151 3.19 17.19 -12.25
CA GLY A 151 2.07 16.84 -13.11
C GLY A 151 1.50 15.47 -12.75
N ASP A 152 1.57 14.54 -13.69
CA ASP A 152 1.12 13.16 -13.61
C ASP A 152 2.27 12.14 -13.52
N ALA A 153 3.51 12.58 -13.31
CA ALA A 153 4.69 11.71 -13.28
C ALA A 153 5.41 11.74 -11.93
N VAL A 154 5.83 10.57 -11.47
CA VAL A 154 6.61 10.34 -10.26
C VAL A 154 7.99 9.80 -10.66
N ALA A 155 9.05 10.52 -10.29
CA ALA A 155 10.40 10.00 -10.35
C ALA A 155 10.70 9.28 -9.03
N LEU A 156 10.98 7.99 -9.10
CA LEU A 156 11.33 7.15 -7.95
C LEU A 156 12.82 6.82 -7.98
N ASN A 157 13.55 7.19 -6.93
CA ASN A 157 14.86 6.62 -6.63
C ASN A 157 14.64 5.18 -6.17
N TYR A 158 14.75 4.25 -7.11
CA TYR A 158 14.49 2.84 -6.92
C TYR A 158 15.62 2.20 -6.11
N LEU A 159 15.23 1.43 -5.11
CA LEU A 159 16.15 0.67 -4.27
C LEU A 159 16.13 -0.78 -4.78
N ASP A 160 17.23 -1.22 -5.39
CA ASP A 160 17.39 -2.57 -5.91
C ASP A 160 18.18 -3.43 -4.91
N PRO A 161 17.54 -4.37 -4.19
CA PRO A 161 18.26 -5.21 -3.24
C PRO A 161 19.24 -6.20 -3.91
N TRP A 162 19.17 -6.35 -5.24
CA TRP A 162 20.02 -7.24 -6.03
C TRP A 162 21.18 -6.51 -6.71
N ASP A 163 21.09 -5.19 -6.85
CA ASP A 163 22.15 -4.34 -7.39
C ASP A 163 22.29 -3.04 -6.58
N LEU A 164 23.27 -3.05 -5.67
CA LEU A 164 23.58 -1.90 -4.82
C LEU A 164 24.64 -0.98 -5.44
N THR A 165 25.07 -1.23 -6.69
CA THR A 165 26.15 -0.47 -7.31
C THR A 165 25.69 0.79 -8.02
N ASP A 166 24.39 0.94 -8.26
CA ASP A 166 23.81 2.08 -8.97
C ASP A 166 22.51 2.55 -8.33
N ALA A 167 22.32 3.87 -8.31
CA ALA A 167 21.13 4.52 -7.79
C ALA A 167 20.16 4.79 -8.95
N TRP A 168 19.36 3.77 -9.28
CA TRP A 168 18.43 3.82 -10.40
C TRP A 168 17.29 4.82 -10.13
N GLN A 169 16.96 5.63 -11.14
CA GLN A 169 15.73 6.42 -11.15
C GLN A 169 14.76 5.85 -12.17
N ILE A 170 13.51 5.69 -11.77
CA ILE A 170 12.42 5.19 -12.62
C ILE A 170 11.31 6.24 -12.63
N ASP A 171 10.88 6.63 -13.83
CA ASP A 171 9.73 7.52 -14.02
C ASP A 171 8.47 6.68 -14.22
N ILE A 172 7.43 6.96 -13.44
CA ILE A 172 6.15 6.24 -13.46
C ILE A 172 5.01 7.24 -13.56
N LYS A 173 4.04 6.97 -14.43
CA LYS A 173 2.84 7.80 -14.48
C LYS A 173 1.88 7.44 -13.37
N THR A 174 1.20 8.44 -12.83
CA THR A 174 0.23 8.25 -11.74
C THR A 174 -0.97 7.40 -12.13
N ASP A 175 -1.34 7.35 -13.42
CA ASP A 175 -2.40 6.47 -13.93
C ASP A 175 -1.95 5.00 -14.08
N GLU A 176 -0.64 4.73 -14.04
CA GLU A 176 -0.06 3.38 -14.02
C GLU A 176 0.07 2.82 -12.60
N ILE A 177 -0.10 3.65 -11.57
CA ILE A 177 -0.01 3.24 -10.16
C ILE A 177 -1.34 2.63 -9.72
N ASN A 178 -1.34 1.32 -9.47
CA ASN A 178 -2.53 0.59 -9.06
C ASN A 178 -2.67 0.52 -7.54
N TYR A 179 -1.54 0.44 -6.83
CA TYR A 179 -1.50 0.56 -5.38
C TYR A 179 -0.18 1.16 -4.89
N LEU A 180 -0.21 1.69 -3.67
CA LEU A 180 0.95 2.28 -2.99
C LEU A 180 0.95 1.86 -1.53
N ARG A 181 2.10 1.41 -1.02
CA ARG A 181 2.34 0.98 0.36
C ARG A 181 3.34 1.92 1.04
N VAL A 182 3.02 2.38 2.26
CA VAL A 182 3.93 3.14 3.13
C VAL A 182 3.94 2.55 4.54
N GLY A 183 5.08 2.62 5.23
CA GLY A 183 5.23 2.05 6.58
C GLY A 183 5.07 0.52 6.64
N ALA A 184 4.94 -0.14 5.50
CA ALA A 184 4.88 -1.59 5.41
C ALA A 184 6.25 -2.20 5.70
N GLY A 185 6.29 -3.44 6.19
CA GLY A 185 7.56 -4.09 6.53
C GLY A 185 8.54 -4.18 5.34
N VAL A 186 8.04 -4.24 4.10
CA VAL A 186 8.90 -4.13 2.90
C VAL A 186 9.59 -2.78 2.81
N CYS A 187 8.88 -1.68 3.05
CA CYS A 187 9.45 -0.33 3.03
C CYS A 187 10.47 -0.15 4.15
N GLU A 188 10.14 -0.60 5.37
CA GLU A 188 11.04 -0.50 6.52
C GLU A 188 12.35 -1.30 6.33
N ARG A 189 12.28 -2.49 5.71
CA ARG A 189 13.49 -3.24 5.35
C ARG A 189 14.31 -2.54 4.27
N MET A 190 13.66 -2.02 3.24
CA MET A 190 14.34 -1.34 2.13
C MET A 190 15.01 -0.03 2.56
N LYS A 191 14.47 0.68 3.57
CA LYS A 191 15.15 1.85 4.18
C LYS A 191 16.58 1.52 4.62
N ALA A 192 16.85 0.30 5.08
CA ALA A 192 18.20 -0.09 5.51
C ALA A 192 19.22 -0.06 4.37
N LEU A 193 18.78 -0.18 3.11
CA LEU A 193 19.67 -0.10 1.94
C LEU A 193 20.13 1.32 1.63
N LEU A 194 19.40 2.35 2.09
CA LEU A 194 19.78 3.75 1.86
C LEU A 194 21.18 4.08 2.40
N ALA A 195 21.59 3.41 3.49
CA ALA A 195 22.92 3.58 4.06
C ALA A 195 24.03 3.08 3.13
N VAL A 196 23.73 2.17 2.20
CA VAL A 196 24.71 1.56 1.30
C VAL A 196 24.86 2.37 0.00
N TYR A 197 23.80 3.02 -0.48
CA TYR A 197 23.84 3.86 -1.68
C TYR A 197 24.59 5.20 -1.51
N GLY A 198 25.00 5.54 -0.29
CA GLY A 198 25.71 6.78 0.04
C GLY A 198 27.23 6.64 0.23
N ASP A 199 27.78 5.44 0.13
CA ASP A 199 29.21 5.12 0.23
C ASP A 199 29.88 5.04 -1.16
#